data_AF-B2BG84-F1
#
_entry.id   AF-B2BG84-F1
#
_cell.length_a   1.000
_cell.length_b   1.000
_cell.length_c   1.000
_cell.angle_alpha   90.00
_cell.angle_beta   90.00
_cell.angle_gamma   90.00
#
_symmetry.space_group_name_H-M   'P 1'
#
loop_
_entity.id
_entity.type
_entity.pdbx_description
1 polymer ?
#
loop_
_entity_poly.entity_id
_entity_poly.type
_entity_poly.pdbx_seq_one_letter_code
_entity_poly.pdbx_strand_id
1 'polypeptide(L)'
;WTLVGAGVFERGHTVKTMASLIPDGVEWIKAAVLAFEPGQNRVVLENCRNLAYERLVVAPGIKLDWHAIEGLVDTLGHNGVTSNYRFDLAPYTWQLVQQLQGGKALFTQPPMPIKCAGA
;
A
#
# COMPACT_ATOMS: atom_id res chain seq x y z
N TRP A 1 -5.13 4.88 -4.85
CA TRP A 1 -4.77 5.95 -5.80
C TRP A 1 -5.85 6.15 -6.86
N THR A 2 -7.09 6.41 -6.44
CA THR A 2 -8.26 6.48 -7.33
C THR A 2 -8.13 7.58 -8.39
N LEU A 3 -7.78 8.80 -7.97
CA LEU A 3 -7.70 9.95 -8.88
C LEU A 3 -6.49 9.91 -9.84
N VAL A 4 -5.44 9.15 -9.50
CA VAL A 4 -4.36 8.84 -10.45
C VAL A 4 -4.84 7.85 -11.50
N GLY A 5 -5.55 6.80 -11.07
CA GLY A 5 -6.16 5.83 -12.00
C GLY A 5 -7.27 6.41 -12.88
N ALA A 6 -7.83 7.57 -12.50
CA ALA A 6 -8.79 8.32 -13.28
C ALA A 6 -8.17 9.44 -14.14
N GLY A 7 -6.83 9.59 -14.14
CA GLY A 7 -6.14 10.61 -14.94
C GLY A 7 -6.26 12.05 -14.42
N VAL A 8 -6.78 12.27 -13.20
CA VAL A 8 -6.96 13.62 -12.61
C VAL A 8 -5.66 14.14 -11.99
N PHE A 9 -4.84 13.25 -11.42
CA PHE A 9 -3.56 13.60 -10.81
C PHE A 9 -2.41 12.77 -11.36
N GLU A 10 -1.24 13.38 -11.46
CA GLU A 10 0.01 12.65 -11.62
C GLU A 10 0.39 11.93 -10.32
N ARG A 11 0.91 10.70 -10.44
CA ARG A 11 1.31 9.90 -9.26
C ARG A 11 2.34 10.62 -8.39
N GLY A 12 3.23 11.43 -8.99
CA GLY A 12 4.26 12.19 -8.29
C GLY A 12 3.71 13.17 -7.26
N HIS A 13 2.52 13.72 -7.50
CA HIS A 13 1.84 14.63 -6.55
C HIS A 13 1.31 13.91 -5.30
N THR A 14 1.28 12.58 -5.29
CA THR A 14 0.72 11.76 -4.21
C THR A 14 1.77 11.15 -3.29
N VAL A 15 3.06 11.44 -3.52
CA VAL A 15 4.17 10.86 -2.78
C VAL A 15 5.11 11.94 -2.28
N LYS A 16 5.67 11.74 -1.09
CA LYS A 16 6.72 12.56 -0.49
C LYS A 16 7.77 11.66 0.12
N THR A 17 8.98 12.16 0.30
CA THR A 17 10.00 11.43 1.06
C THR A 17 9.53 11.28 2.50
N MET A 18 9.70 10.10 3.09
CA MET A 18 9.30 9.89 4.50
C MET A 18 10.06 10.85 5.43
N ALA A 19 11.36 11.08 5.17
CA ALA A 19 12.21 12.00 5.93
C ALA A 19 11.60 13.40 6.08
N SER A 20 11.01 13.95 5.01
CA SER A 20 10.43 15.31 5.04
C SER A 20 9.11 15.40 5.81
N LEU A 21 8.57 14.28 6.29
CA LEU A 21 7.32 14.21 7.04
C LEU A 21 7.53 13.85 8.52
N ILE A 22 8.76 13.48 8.91
CA ILE A 22 9.09 13.22 10.32
C ILE A 22 9.15 14.57 11.05
N PRO A 23 8.41 14.77 12.15
CA PRO A 23 8.44 16.02 12.91
C PRO A 23 9.81 16.27 13.55
N ASP A 24 10.12 17.55 13.76
CA ASP A 24 11.32 17.96 14.48
C ASP A 24 11.34 17.34 15.89
N GLY A 25 12.50 16.81 16.28
CA GLY A 25 12.69 16.13 17.58
C GLY A 25 12.22 14.68 17.63
N VAL A 26 11.67 14.11 16.55
CA VAL A 26 11.29 12.69 16.48
C VAL A 26 12.41 11.85 15.86
N GLU A 27 12.81 10.77 16.54
CA GLU A 27 13.75 9.79 15.99
C GLU A 27 13.04 8.89 14.98
N TRP A 28 13.50 8.91 13.72
CA TRP A 28 13.02 7.99 12.70
C TRP A 28 13.91 6.74 12.62
N ILE A 29 13.41 5.65 13.19
CA ILE A 29 14.04 4.32 13.11
C ILE A 29 13.60 3.64 11.81
N LYS A 30 14.53 3.51 10.86
CA LYS A 30 14.29 2.88 9.55
C LYS A 30 14.47 1.36 9.62
N ALA A 31 13.56 0.68 10.30
CA ALA A 31 13.54 -0.78 10.39
C ALA A 31 12.10 -1.29 10.48
N ALA A 32 11.85 -2.48 9.95
CA ALA A 32 10.58 -3.16 10.18
C ALA A 32 10.49 -3.70 11.61
N VAL A 33 9.29 -3.65 12.19
CA VAL A 33 8.98 -4.39 13.42
C VAL A 33 8.71 -5.83 13.04
N LEU A 34 9.48 -6.75 13.64
CA LEU A 34 9.37 -8.19 13.46
C LEU A 34 8.35 -8.80 14.44
N ALA A 35 8.39 -8.38 15.71
CA ALA A 35 7.52 -8.93 16.74
C ALA A 35 7.16 -7.90 17.82
N PHE A 36 6.00 -8.12 18.45
CA PHE A 36 5.56 -7.38 19.64
C PHE A 36 5.73 -8.26 20.88
N GLU A 37 6.36 -7.73 21.93
CA GLU A 37 6.51 -8.40 23.22
C GLU A 37 5.89 -7.54 24.33
N PRO A 38 4.54 -7.47 24.38
CA PRO A 38 3.83 -6.57 25.29
C PRO A 38 4.08 -6.90 26.78
N GLY A 39 4.34 -8.16 27.12
CA GLY A 39 4.70 -8.55 28.50
C GLY A 39 6.01 -7.94 29.00
N GLN A 40 6.86 -7.42 28.11
CA GLN A 40 8.12 -6.75 28.45
C GLN A 40 8.13 -5.29 28.00
N ASN A 41 6.99 -4.75 27.58
CA ASN A 41 6.86 -3.42 26.98
C ASN A 41 7.92 -3.13 25.91
N ARG A 42 8.11 -4.07 24.96
CA ARG A 42 9.10 -3.90 23.88
C ARG A 42 8.62 -4.41 22.53
N VAL A 43 9.29 -3.93 21.48
CA VAL A 43 9.18 -4.46 20.12
C VAL A 43 10.54 -4.97 19.65
N VAL A 44 10.53 -6.04 18.86
CA VAL A 44 11.71 -6.61 18.22
C VAL A 44 11.73 -6.12 16.78
N LEU A 45 12.85 -5.54 16.36
CA LEU A 45 13.07 -5.12 14.98
C LEU A 45 13.65 -6.27 14.15
N GLU A 46 13.55 -6.17 12.82
CA GLU A 46 14.07 -7.18 11.88
C GLU A 46 15.59 -7.41 11.99
N ASN A 47 16.33 -6.44 12.53
CA ASN A 47 17.77 -6.54 12.81
C ASN A 47 18.07 -7.08 14.22
N CYS A 48 17.10 -7.74 14.87
CA CYS A 48 17.17 -8.27 16.23
C CYS A 48 17.42 -7.24 17.34
N ARG A 49 17.35 -5.93 17.03
CA ARG A 49 17.39 -4.87 18.05
C ARG A 49 16.05 -4.81 18.77
N ASN A 50 16.10 -4.66 20.10
CA ASN A 50 14.91 -4.47 20.92
C ASN A 50 14.71 -2.99 21.24
N LEU A 51 13.46 -2.52 21.16
CA LEU A 51 13.06 -1.18 21.59
C LEU A 51 12.03 -1.27 22.70
N ALA A 52 12.38 -0.77 23.88
CA ALA A 52 11.43 -0.63 24.99
C ALA A 52 10.56 0.62 24.80
N TYR A 53 9.36 0.59 25.38
CA TYR A 53 8.43 1.71 25.37
C TYR A 53 7.72 1.84 26.72
N GLU A 54 7.27 3.05 27.05
CA GLU A 54 6.29 3.25 28.13
C GLU A 54 4.85 3.15 27.59
N ARG A 55 4.65 3.60 26.35
CA ARG A 55 3.39 3.56 25.61
C ARG A 55 3.68 3.23 24.15
N LEU A 56 2.85 2.38 23.55
CA LEU A 56 2.96 1.96 22.16
C LEU A 56 1.71 2.34 21.38
N VAL A 57 1.89 3.10 20.29
CA VAL A 57 0.85 3.36 19.28
C VAL A 57 1.15 2.49 18.07
N VAL A 58 0.16 1.69 17.65
CA VAL A 58 0.30 0.72 16.55
C VAL A 58 -0.49 1.20 15.33
N ALA A 59 0.22 1.50 14.22
CA ALA A 59 -0.36 1.97 12.97
C ALA A 59 0.25 1.30 11.71
N PRO A 60 0.26 -0.06 11.59
CA PRO A 60 0.93 -0.78 10.50
C PRO A 60 0.15 -0.75 9.17
N GLY A 61 -1.08 -0.22 9.17
CA GLY A 61 -1.98 -0.28 8.01
C GLY A 61 -2.53 -1.68 7.76
N ILE A 62 -2.83 -1.97 6.50
CA ILE A 62 -3.36 -3.26 6.03
C ILE A 62 -2.46 -3.84 4.94
N LYS A 63 -2.21 -5.15 5.00
CA LYS A 63 -1.46 -5.88 3.97
C LYS A 63 -2.36 -6.13 2.76
N LEU A 64 -1.83 -5.89 1.57
CA LEU A 64 -2.44 -6.32 0.32
C LEU A 64 -1.90 -7.72 -0.02
N ASP A 65 -2.78 -8.70 -0.14
CA ASP A 65 -2.39 -10.08 -0.44
C ASP A 65 -2.65 -10.43 -1.90
N TRP A 66 -1.71 -10.05 -2.77
CA TRP A 66 -1.81 -10.30 -4.21
C TRP A 66 -1.74 -11.78 -4.57
N HIS A 67 -1.17 -12.62 -3.69
CA HIS A 67 -1.06 -14.07 -3.91
C HIS A 67 -2.33 -14.82 -3.52
N ALA A 68 -3.28 -14.17 -2.85
CA ALA A 68 -4.58 -14.76 -2.53
C ALA A 68 -5.44 -15.02 -3.78
N ILE A 69 -5.09 -14.44 -4.93
CA ILE A 69 -5.74 -14.68 -6.22
C ILE A 69 -4.74 -15.41 -7.12
N GLU A 70 -5.07 -16.66 -7.47
CA GLU A 70 -4.25 -17.49 -8.35
C GLU A 70 -3.98 -16.78 -9.68
N GLY A 71 -2.71 -16.76 -10.11
CA GLY A 71 -2.25 -16.14 -11.34
C GLY A 71 -2.26 -14.61 -11.37
N LEU A 72 -2.71 -13.92 -10.31
CA LEU A 72 -2.79 -12.45 -10.33
C LEU A 72 -1.42 -11.80 -10.45
N VAL A 73 -0.46 -12.22 -9.63
CA VAL A 73 0.89 -11.62 -9.61
C VAL A 73 1.58 -11.75 -10.96
N ASP A 74 1.31 -12.84 -11.69
CA ASP A 74 1.90 -13.12 -12.99
C ASP A 74 1.30 -12.29 -14.12
N THR A 75 0.17 -11.60 -13.90
CA THR A 75 -0.51 -10.78 -14.91
C THR A 75 -0.64 -9.30 -14.54
N LEU A 76 -0.47 -8.97 -13.26
CA LEU A 76 -0.75 -7.64 -12.71
C LEU A 76 0.24 -6.59 -13.24
N GLY A 77 -0.30 -5.61 -13.98
CA GLY A 77 0.47 -4.57 -14.66
C GLY A 77 0.63 -4.80 -16.17
N HIS A 78 0.07 -5.89 -16.69
CA HIS A 78 0.02 -6.18 -18.12
C HIS A 78 -1.28 -6.87 -18.50
N ASN A 79 -1.48 -7.22 -19.78
CA ASN A 79 -2.66 -7.94 -20.27
C ASN A 79 -4.03 -7.35 -19.83
N GLY A 80 -4.13 -6.03 -19.65
CA GLY A 80 -5.36 -5.39 -19.17
C GLY A 80 -5.67 -5.56 -17.67
N VAL A 81 -4.77 -6.14 -16.86
CA VAL A 81 -4.98 -6.35 -15.42
C VAL A 81 -4.20 -5.32 -14.60
N THR A 82 -4.88 -4.57 -13.75
CA THR A 82 -4.30 -3.45 -12.99
C THR A 82 -4.92 -3.33 -11.59
N SER A 83 -4.35 -2.46 -10.74
CA SER A 83 -4.96 -2.08 -9.47
C SER A 83 -4.56 -0.68 -9.02
N ASN A 84 -5.55 0.13 -8.62
CA ASN A 84 -5.33 1.44 -8.01
C ASN A 84 -4.78 1.37 -6.57
N TYR A 85 -4.65 0.17 -6.00
CA TYR A 85 -4.09 -0.04 -4.65
C TYR A 85 -2.56 -0.13 -4.64
N ARG A 86 -1.91 -0.22 -5.83
CA ARG A 86 -0.45 -0.14 -6.00
C ARG A 86 -0.07 1.20 -6.66
N PHE A 87 0.89 1.91 -6.06
CA PHE A 87 1.34 3.23 -6.52
C PHE A 87 1.81 3.23 -7.98
N ASP A 88 2.58 2.21 -8.36
CA ASP A 88 3.19 2.06 -9.67
C ASP A 88 2.19 1.67 -10.76
N LEU A 89 1.07 1.03 -10.40
CA LEU A 89 0.04 0.56 -11.33
C LEU A 89 -1.07 1.56 -11.61
N ALA A 90 -1.32 2.50 -10.71
CA ALA A 90 -2.42 3.46 -10.89
C ALA A 90 -2.37 4.19 -12.25
N PRO A 91 -1.21 4.64 -12.79
CA PRO A 91 -1.15 5.21 -14.13
C PRO A 91 -1.54 4.22 -15.25
N TYR A 92 -1.23 2.94 -15.08
CA TYR A 92 -1.61 1.91 -16.06
C TYR A 92 -3.12 1.69 -16.10
N THR A 93 -3.81 1.84 -14.96
CA THR A 93 -5.29 1.88 -14.95
C THR A 93 -5.82 2.97 -15.87
N TRP A 94 -5.26 4.18 -15.81
CA TRP A 94 -5.69 5.27 -16.67
C TRP A 94 -5.41 4.99 -18.15
N GLN A 95 -4.23 4.45 -18.46
CA GLN A 95 -3.89 4.03 -19.82
C GLN A 95 -4.91 3.03 -20.39
N LEU A 96 -5.31 2.01 -19.60
CA LEU A 96 -6.30 1.02 -20.03
C LEU A 96 -7.67 1.64 -20.28
N VAL A 97 -8.09 2.59 -19.44
CA VAL A 97 -9.34 3.34 -19.64
C VAL A 97 -9.30 4.12 -20.96
N GLN A 98 -8.19 4.79 -21.28
CA GLN A 98 -8.04 5.55 -22.53
C GLN A 98 -7.99 4.65 -23.77
N GLN A 99 -7.43 3.45 -23.65
CA GLN A 99 -7.25 2.52 -24.77
C GLN A 99 -8.48 1.66 -25.04
N LEU A 100 -9.42 1.56 -24.10
CA LEU A 100 -10.62 0.74 -24.24
C LEU A 100 -11.52 1.28 -25.36
N GLN A 101 -11.49 0.63 -26.52
CA GLN A 101 -12.35 0.95 -27.67
C GLN A 101 -13.73 0.27 -27.59
N GLY A 102 -13.86 -0.78 -26.77
CA GLY A 102 -15.07 -1.58 -26.62
C GLY A 102 -14.81 -2.89 -25.87
N GLY A 103 -15.88 -3.59 -25.48
CA GLY A 103 -15.83 -4.83 -24.70
C GLY A 103 -16.24 -4.65 -23.25
N LYS A 104 -15.73 -5.52 -22.36
CA LYS A 104 -16.10 -5.55 -20.93
C LYS A 104 -14.97 -4.98 -20.07
N ALA A 105 -15.25 -3.89 -19.36
CA ALA A 105 -14.44 -3.45 -18.23
C ALA A 105 -14.95 -4.16 -16.95
N LEU A 106 -14.06 -4.87 -16.26
CA LEU A 106 -14.39 -5.57 -15.01
C LEU A 106 -13.68 -4.89 -13.83
N PHE A 107 -14.46 -4.57 -12.81
CA PHE A 107 -13.98 -4.07 -11.52
C PHE A 107 -14.33 -5.11 -10.45
N THR A 108 -13.43 -5.32 -9.49
CA THR A 108 -13.58 -6.36 -8.47
C THR A 108 -13.47 -5.77 -7.07
N GLN A 109 -14.11 -6.43 -6.12
CA GLN A 109 -14.03 -6.08 -4.70
C GLN A 109 -13.83 -7.38 -3.90
N PRO A 110 -12.71 -7.54 -3.17
CA PRO A 110 -12.51 -8.72 -2.34
C PRO A 110 -13.41 -8.65 -1.08
N PRO A 111 -13.61 -9.78 -0.38
CA PRO A 111 -14.32 -9.79 0.88
C PRO A 111 -13.62 -8.92 1.94
N MET A 112 -14.39 -8.42 2.91
CA MET A 112 -13.85 -7.69 4.06
C MET A 112 -12.86 -8.56 4.85
N PRO A 113 -11.81 -7.97 5.45
CA PRO A 113 -11.54 -6.54 5.57
C PRO A 113 -10.79 -5.93 4.36
N ILE A 114 -11.18 -4.71 3.96
CA ILE A 114 -10.51 -3.90 2.93
C ILE A 114 -10.32 -2.45 3.40
N LYS A 115 -9.37 -1.72 2.81
CA LYS A 115 -9.25 -0.26 3.01
C LYS A 115 -10.03 0.47 1.93
N CYS A 116 -10.75 1.54 2.29
CA CYS A 116 -11.44 2.43 1.35
C CYS A 116 -12.42 1.67 0.42
N ALA A 117 -13.48 1.09 0.97
CA ALA A 117 -14.42 0.23 0.23
C ALA A 117 -15.13 0.89 -0.98
N GLY A 118 -15.06 2.21 -1.14
CA GLY A 118 -15.60 2.92 -2.30
C GLY A 118 -14.58 3.24 -3.41
N ALA A 119 -13.32 2.85 -3.25
CA ALA A 119 -12.24 3.07 -4.21
C ALA A 119 -11.99 1.84 -5.09
#